data_AF-A0A1M6X8Y1-F1
#
_entry.id   AF-A0A1M6X8Y1-F1
#
_cell.length_a   1.000
_cell.length_b   1.000
_cell.length_c   1.000
_cell.angle_alpha   90.00
_cell.angle_beta   90.00
_cell.angle_gamma   90.00
#
_symmetry.space_group_name_H-M   'P 1'
#
loop_
_entity.id
_entity.type
_entity.pdbx_description
1 polymer ?
#
loop_
_entity_poly.entity_id
_entity_poly.type
_entity_poly.pdbx_seq_one_letter_code
_entity_poly.pdbx_strand_id
1 'polypeptide(L)'
;MPAIITDTFDYDDIVRVLDLDEAFVHHQIDALQPKYWRIVIKTKPKGLKIFAPVMVNGNRGIDYMIYMLSRDWQITKKQRLLDYMYFGVYRLTDGFHLVGFMYLDSNPLAKPEKAFFTPHFFDRYRERTGLPMDMPKMDVMKDWIMKNLHLNSDAQGNEKYPDGIFCVYPSGVALGRELPDGNSEMKTFVTYEMLRGEQIEKGENQSRAAKVQEAEGFRNCKELVDKLVKYGIHL
;
A
#
# COMPACT_ATOMS: atom_id res chain seq x y z
N MET A 1 26.10 -13.13 6.60
CA MET A 1 25.26 -12.26 7.45
C MET A 1 24.36 -11.48 6.51
N PRO A 2 23.03 -11.40 6.71
CA PRO A 2 22.23 -10.53 5.86
C PRO A 2 22.69 -9.09 6.12
N ALA A 3 23.04 -8.38 5.04
CA ALA A 3 23.56 -7.03 5.13
C ALA A 3 22.46 -6.07 5.58
N ILE A 4 22.78 -5.22 6.55
CA ILE A 4 21.93 -4.10 6.97
C ILE A 4 21.87 -3.13 5.80
N ILE A 5 20.69 -2.59 5.49
CA ILE A 5 20.53 -1.59 4.42
C ILE A 5 21.49 -0.42 4.62
N THR A 6 22.11 0.01 3.52
CA THR A 6 23.01 1.16 3.46
C THR A 6 22.75 1.97 2.20
N ASP A 7 23.33 3.17 2.11
CA ASP A 7 23.22 4.05 0.94
C ASP A 7 23.77 3.48 -0.37
N THR A 8 24.53 2.38 -0.31
CA THR A 8 25.03 1.71 -1.52
C THR A 8 24.06 0.67 -2.08
N PHE A 9 22.95 0.42 -1.39
CA PHE A 9 21.96 -0.56 -1.85
C PHE A 9 21.14 0.03 -2.98
N ASP A 10 21.03 -0.72 -4.07
CA ASP A 10 20.04 -0.44 -5.13
C ASP A 10 18.69 -1.08 -4.81
N TYR A 11 17.70 -0.88 -5.68
CA TYR A 11 16.37 -1.45 -5.48
C TYR A 11 16.39 -2.97 -5.42
N ASP A 12 17.25 -3.65 -6.19
CA ASP A 12 17.33 -5.12 -6.20
C ASP A 12 17.88 -5.64 -4.88
N ASP A 13 18.86 -4.95 -4.28
CA ASP A 13 19.37 -5.23 -2.95
C ASP A 13 18.24 -5.13 -1.90
N ILE A 14 17.42 -4.07 -1.96
CA ILE A 14 16.28 -3.87 -1.05
C ILE A 14 15.22 -4.94 -1.25
N VAL A 15 14.89 -5.28 -2.50
CA VAL A 15 13.96 -6.37 -2.84
C VAL A 15 14.41 -7.69 -2.22
N ARG A 16 15.71 -8.02 -2.31
CA ARG A 16 16.24 -9.25 -1.69
C ARG A 16 16.10 -9.25 -0.17
N VAL A 17 16.28 -8.10 0.49
CA VAL A 17 16.04 -7.98 1.93
C VAL A 17 14.55 -8.20 2.26
N LEU A 18 13.65 -7.57 1.50
CA LEU A 18 12.21 -7.73 1.67
C LEU A 18 11.76 -9.19 1.50
N ASP A 19 12.26 -9.88 0.48
CA ASP A 19 11.94 -11.29 0.23
C ASP A 19 12.48 -12.19 1.36
N LEU A 20 13.64 -11.87 1.96
CA LEU A 20 14.17 -12.59 3.13
C LEU A 20 13.36 -12.36 4.41
N ASP A 21 12.68 -11.21 4.52
CA ASP A 21 11.89 -10.82 5.69
C ASP A 21 10.42 -11.25 5.60
N GLU A 22 9.94 -11.74 4.46
CA GLU A 22 8.53 -12.11 4.22
C GLU A 22 7.96 -13.02 5.33
N ALA A 23 8.64 -14.14 5.62
CA ALA A 23 8.22 -15.06 6.66
C ALA A 23 8.23 -14.43 8.07
N PHE A 24 9.17 -13.52 8.33
CA PHE A 24 9.22 -12.77 9.58
C PHE A 24 8.00 -11.85 9.71
N VAL A 25 7.67 -11.09 8.67
CA VAL A 25 6.54 -10.16 8.69
C VAL A 25 5.21 -10.90 8.85
N HIS A 26 4.99 -11.99 8.12
CA HIS A 26 3.78 -12.81 8.27
C HIS A 26 3.65 -13.38 9.69
N HIS A 27 4.74 -13.83 10.30
CA HIS A 27 4.72 -14.27 11.69
C HIS A 27 4.28 -13.15 12.65
N GLN A 28 4.73 -11.91 12.42
CA GLN A 28 4.30 -10.75 13.23
C GLN A 28 2.82 -10.44 13.02
N ILE A 29 2.31 -10.50 11.79
CA ILE A 29 0.89 -10.32 11.47
C ILE A 29 0.04 -11.37 12.20
N ASP A 30 0.42 -12.64 12.13
CA ASP A 30 -0.28 -13.75 12.79
C ASP A 30 -0.30 -13.57 14.32
N ALA A 31 0.81 -13.11 14.90
CA ALA A 31 0.89 -12.80 16.33
C ALA A 31 -0.06 -11.66 16.75
N LEU A 32 -0.41 -10.73 15.85
CA LEU A 32 -1.37 -9.66 16.11
C LEU A 32 -2.83 -10.12 16.03
N GLN A 33 -3.16 -11.17 15.24
CA GLN A 33 -4.53 -11.63 15.00
C GLN A 33 -5.35 -11.81 16.30
N PRO A 34 -4.86 -12.52 17.35
CA PRO A 34 -5.66 -12.76 18.57
C PRO A 34 -6.01 -11.47 19.33
N LYS A 35 -5.10 -10.50 19.35
CA LYS A 35 -5.30 -9.21 20.02
C LYS A 35 -6.44 -8.44 19.35
N TYR A 36 -6.40 -8.29 18.04
CA TYR A 36 -7.39 -7.52 17.30
C TYR A 36 -8.72 -8.26 17.16
N TRP A 37 -8.71 -9.59 17.07
CA TRP A 37 -9.92 -10.40 17.08
C TRP A 37 -10.79 -10.15 18.32
N ARG A 38 -10.17 -10.06 19.50
CA ARG A 38 -10.87 -9.71 20.75
C ARG A 38 -11.54 -8.34 20.68
N ILE A 39 -10.87 -7.35 20.07
CA ILE A 39 -11.42 -6.01 19.88
C ILE A 39 -12.62 -6.05 18.92
N VAL A 40 -12.51 -6.79 17.81
CA VAL A 40 -13.58 -6.94 16.83
C VAL A 40 -14.81 -7.61 17.43
N ILE A 41 -14.66 -8.71 18.19
CA ILE A 41 -15.79 -9.36 18.89
C ILE A 41 -16.52 -8.38 19.81
N LYS A 42 -15.77 -7.56 20.56
CA LYS A 42 -16.34 -6.59 21.50
C LYS A 42 -17.06 -5.45 20.79
N THR A 43 -16.46 -4.91 19.73
CA THR A 43 -16.94 -3.71 19.04
C THR A 43 -17.96 -3.99 17.93
N LYS A 44 -17.96 -5.19 17.35
CA LYS A 44 -18.83 -5.61 16.24
C LYS A 44 -18.93 -4.53 15.15
N PRO A 45 -17.82 -4.22 14.46
CA PRO A 45 -17.74 -3.10 13.52
C PRO A 45 -18.78 -3.21 12.40
N LYS A 46 -19.28 -2.06 11.97
CA LYS A 46 -20.15 -1.92 10.79
C LYS A 46 -19.30 -1.31 9.67
N GLY A 47 -19.01 -2.10 8.63
CA GLY A 47 -18.11 -1.69 7.55
C GLY A 47 -16.61 -1.84 7.84
N LEU A 48 -15.78 -1.29 6.95
CA LEU A 48 -14.33 -1.37 7.04
C LEU A 48 -13.83 -0.54 8.24
N LYS A 49 -13.02 -1.18 9.08
CA LYS A 49 -12.30 -0.57 10.19
C LYS A 49 -10.83 -0.88 10.05
N ILE A 50 -10.04 0.18 9.99
CA ILE A 50 -8.58 0.12 9.96
C ILE A 50 -8.08 0.50 11.34
N PHE A 51 -7.26 -0.36 11.94
CA PHE A 51 -6.67 -0.09 13.23
C PHE A 51 -5.40 0.75 13.07
N ALA A 52 -5.04 1.52 14.10
CA ALA A 52 -3.76 2.22 14.14
C ALA A 52 -2.60 1.22 13.92
N PRO A 53 -1.57 1.61 13.14
CA PRO A 53 -0.52 0.68 12.74
C PRO A 53 0.36 0.29 13.93
N VAL A 54 0.87 -0.93 13.88
CA VAL A 54 1.95 -1.41 14.75
C VAL A 54 3.26 -1.30 13.98
N MET A 55 4.24 -0.64 14.59
CA MET A 55 5.61 -0.65 14.08
C MET A 55 6.33 -1.88 14.61
N VAL A 56 6.97 -2.62 13.71
CA VAL A 56 7.80 -3.79 14.02
C VAL A 56 9.19 -3.53 13.50
N ASN A 57 10.20 -3.66 14.35
CA ASN A 57 11.58 -3.48 13.93
C ASN A 57 12.08 -4.74 13.22
N GLY A 58 12.61 -4.60 12.01
CA GLY A 58 13.25 -5.71 11.31
C GLY A 58 14.74 -5.81 11.63
N ASN A 59 15.32 -6.97 11.35
CA ASN A 59 16.72 -7.25 11.69
C ASN A 59 17.71 -6.83 10.59
N ARG A 60 17.23 -6.32 9.46
CA ARG A 60 18.02 -6.03 8.26
C ARG A 60 17.98 -4.56 7.83
N GLY A 61 17.49 -3.68 8.70
CA GLY A 61 17.38 -2.24 8.43
C GLY A 61 16.10 -1.80 7.72
N ILE A 62 15.12 -2.71 7.58
CA ILE A 62 13.73 -2.39 7.22
C ILE A 62 12.87 -2.59 8.46
N ASP A 63 12.14 -1.55 8.85
CA ASP A 63 11.06 -1.66 9.82
C ASP A 63 9.73 -1.82 9.09
N TYR A 64 8.74 -2.43 9.73
CA TYR A 64 7.47 -2.75 9.11
C TYR A 64 6.33 -2.02 9.82
N MET A 65 5.54 -1.30 9.03
CA MET A 65 4.31 -0.66 9.48
C MET A 65 3.13 -1.57 9.13
N ILE A 66 2.53 -2.22 10.12
CA ILE A 66 1.46 -3.21 9.93
C ILE A 66 0.13 -2.63 10.39
N TYR A 67 -0.83 -2.54 9.48
CA TYR A 67 -2.21 -2.22 9.80
C TYR A 67 -3.04 -3.50 9.80
N MET A 68 -3.74 -3.74 10.90
CA MET A 68 -4.80 -4.74 10.92
C MET A 68 -6.11 -4.10 10.47
N LEU A 69 -6.94 -4.87 9.79
CA LEU A 69 -8.22 -4.42 9.25
C LEU A 69 -9.32 -5.42 9.59
N SER A 70 -10.50 -4.91 9.90
CA SER A 70 -11.71 -5.72 9.94
C SER A 70 -12.74 -5.15 8.99
N ARG A 71 -13.50 -6.02 8.35
CA ARG A 71 -14.70 -5.65 7.58
C ARG A 71 -15.88 -5.54 8.55
N ASP A 72 -17.08 -5.55 7.98
CA ASP A 72 -18.29 -5.74 8.77
C ASP A 72 -18.20 -7.01 9.63
N TRP A 73 -18.74 -6.94 10.86
CA TRP A 73 -18.71 -8.04 11.81
C TRP A 73 -19.22 -9.36 11.23
N GLN A 74 -20.27 -9.36 10.42
CA GLN A 74 -20.79 -10.62 9.86
C GLN A 74 -19.78 -11.26 8.89
N ILE A 75 -19.07 -10.44 8.13
CA ILE A 75 -18.03 -10.89 7.19
C ILE A 75 -16.81 -11.37 7.97
N THR A 76 -16.29 -10.56 8.88
CA THR A 76 -15.10 -10.91 9.67
C THR A 76 -15.34 -12.12 10.57
N LYS A 77 -16.52 -12.24 11.20
CA LYS A 77 -16.90 -13.43 11.99
C LYS A 77 -16.84 -14.70 11.16
N LYS A 78 -17.28 -14.62 9.90
CA LYS A 78 -17.33 -15.75 8.96
C LYS A 78 -15.94 -16.14 8.45
N GLN A 79 -15.10 -15.15 8.15
CA GLN A 79 -13.71 -15.37 7.74
C GLN A 79 -12.82 -15.90 8.86
N ARG A 80 -13.15 -15.60 10.13
CA ARG A 80 -12.35 -15.98 11.32
C ARG A 80 -10.92 -15.43 11.34
N LEU A 81 -10.64 -14.45 10.49
CA LEU A 81 -9.35 -13.78 10.35
C LEU A 81 -9.59 -12.29 10.07
N LEU A 82 -8.66 -11.44 10.49
CA LEU A 82 -8.60 -10.04 10.07
C LEU A 82 -7.75 -9.91 8.81
N ASP A 83 -8.16 -8.99 7.94
CA ASP A 83 -7.34 -8.55 6.81
C ASP A 83 -6.16 -7.70 7.34
N TYR A 84 -5.14 -7.52 6.53
CA TYR A 84 -3.98 -6.69 6.87
C TYR A 84 -3.45 -5.96 5.63
N MET A 85 -2.74 -4.86 5.88
CA MET A 85 -1.81 -4.23 4.94
C MET A 85 -0.53 -3.95 5.70
N TYR A 86 0.61 -4.06 5.04
CA TYR A 86 1.88 -3.71 5.64
C TYR A 86 2.76 -2.99 4.64
N PHE A 87 3.70 -2.22 5.18
CA PHE A 87 4.64 -1.44 4.41
C PHE A 87 6.04 -1.62 4.99
N GLY A 88 7.04 -1.75 4.13
CA GLY A 88 8.44 -1.64 4.53
C GLY A 88 8.84 -0.17 4.66
N VAL A 89 9.56 0.18 5.71
CA VAL A 89 10.13 1.51 5.91
C VAL A 89 11.61 1.36 6.18
N TYR A 90 12.43 2.04 5.40
CA TYR A 90 13.88 2.05 5.61
C TYR A 90 14.41 3.47 5.50
N ARG A 91 15.61 3.69 6.02
CA ARG A 91 16.23 5.00 6.06
C ARG A 91 17.55 4.98 5.30
N LEU A 92 17.68 5.89 4.35
CA LEU A 92 18.94 6.25 3.70
C LEU A 92 19.33 7.68 4.13
N THR A 93 20.45 8.17 3.62
CA THR A 93 20.97 9.53 3.89
C THR A 93 20.02 10.64 3.47
N ASP A 94 19.24 10.42 2.41
CA ASP A 94 18.25 11.38 1.89
C ASP A 94 16.91 11.34 2.64
N GLY A 95 16.67 10.33 3.49
CA GLY A 95 15.53 10.28 4.41
C GLY A 95 14.87 8.91 4.52
N PHE A 96 13.59 8.93 4.93
CA PHE A 96 12.78 7.72 5.03
C PHE A 96 12.13 7.40 3.69
N HIS A 97 12.32 6.16 3.26
CA HIS A 97 11.68 5.54 2.10
C HIS A 97 10.58 4.58 2.58
N LEU A 98 9.55 4.44 1.77
CA LEU A 98 8.44 3.50 2.00
C LEU A 98 8.38 2.50 0.85
N VAL A 99 8.04 1.25 1.15
CA VAL A 99 7.71 0.21 0.15
C VAL A 99 6.31 -0.30 0.41
N GLY A 100 5.44 -0.13 -0.57
CA GLY A 100 4.13 -0.77 -0.63
C GLY A 100 4.18 -2.06 -1.45
N PHE A 101 3.28 -3.00 -1.15
CA PHE A 101 3.14 -4.26 -1.86
C PHE A 101 1.81 -4.25 -2.59
N MET A 102 1.84 -4.27 -3.92
CA MET A 102 0.67 -4.23 -4.77
C MET A 102 0.43 -5.61 -5.35
N TYR A 103 -0.73 -6.19 -5.06
CA TYR A 103 -1.12 -7.50 -5.58
C TYR A 103 -1.99 -7.29 -6.81
N LEU A 104 -1.69 -8.03 -7.87
CA LEU A 104 -2.52 -8.03 -9.08
C LEU A 104 -3.78 -8.84 -8.81
N ASP A 105 -4.94 -8.16 -8.72
CA ASP A 105 -6.25 -8.79 -8.52
C ASP A 105 -6.57 -9.87 -9.57
N SER A 106 -5.96 -9.79 -10.75
CA SER A 106 -6.14 -10.73 -11.86
C SER A 106 -5.31 -12.02 -11.75
N ASN A 107 -4.28 -12.04 -10.91
CA ASN A 107 -3.43 -13.21 -10.71
C ASN A 107 -2.95 -13.34 -9.25
N PRO A 108 -3.68 -14.09 -8.40
CA PRO A 108 -3.30 -14.28 -7.00
C PRO A 108 -2.01 -15.11 -6.80
N LEU A 109 -1.45 -15.68 -7.87
CA LEU A 109 -0.15 -16.37 -7.84
C LEU A 109 1.01 -15.47 -8.28
N ALA A 110 0.73 -14.25 -8.76
CA ALA A 110 1.79 -13.30 -9.08
C ALA A 110 2.48 -12.83 -7.81
N LYS A 111 3.81 -12.66 -7.88
CA LYS A 111 4.53 -11.97 -6.82
C LYS A 111 3.99 -10.54 -6.72
N PRO A 112 3.81 -10.00 -5.50
CA PRO A 112 3.40 -8.61 -5.35
C PRO A 112 4.45 -7.70 -5.97
N GLU A 113 3.99 -6.73 -6.75
CA GLU A 113 4.80 -5.60 -7.19
C GLU A 113 5.23 -4.81 -5.94
N LYS A 114 6.51 -4.43 -5.88
CA LYS A 114 7.03 -3.55 -4.83
C LYS A 114 7.06 -2.12 -5.36
N ALA A 115 6.24 -1.26 -4.76
CA ALA A 115 6.18 0.17 -5.07
C ALA A 115 7.02 0.95 -4.05
N PHE A 116 8.14 1.49 -4.51
CA PHE A 116 9.06 2.32 -3.74
C PHE A 116 8.62 3.78 -3.77
N PHE A 117 8.59 4.44 -2.61
CA PHE A 117 8.27 5.85 -2.48
C PHE A 117 9.45 6.57 -1.81
N THR A 118 9.98 7.56 -2.51
CA THR A 118 11.16 8.32 -2.08
C THR A 118 10.84 9.34 -0.96
N PRO A 119 11.83 9.82 -0.20
CA PRO A 119 11.63 10.90 0.76
C PRO A 119 11.05 12.16 0.11
N HIS A 120 11.50 12.46 -1.12
CA HIS A 120 11.02 13.59 -1.91
C HIS A 120 9.53 13.50 -2.24
N PHE A 121 9.03 12.30 -2.54
CA PHE A 121 7.61 12.05 -2.75
C PHE A 121 6.78 12.55 -1.56
N PHE A 122 7.16 12.18 -0.34
CA PHE A 122 6.44 12.58 0.87
C PHE A 122 6.62 14.04 1.24
N ASP A 123 7.75 14.67 0.90
CA ASP A 123 7.89 16.12 1.03
C ASP A 123 6.91 16.87 0.14
N ARG A 124 6.79 16.44 -1.12
CA ARG A 124 5.84 17.02 -2.08
C ARG A 124 4.39 16.75 -1.69
N TYR A 125 4.10 15.56 -1.18
CA TYR A 125 2.78 15.25 -0.64
C TYR A 125 2.39 16.21 0.48
N ARG A 126 3.26 16.38 1.48
CA ARG A 126 3.03 17.29 2.60
C ARG A 126 2.81 18.73 2.14
N GLU A 127 3.71 19.24 1.31
CA GLU A 127 3.66 20.61 0.77
C GLU A 127 2.36 20.84 -0.01
N ARG A 128 2.03 19.95 -0.95
CA ARG A 128 0.96 20.15 -1.93
C ARG A 128 -0.44 19.85 -1.38
N THR A 129 -0.55 19.10 -0.29
CA THR A 129 -1.83 18.86 0.41
C THR A 129 -2.04 19.79 1.61
N GLY A 130 -1.11 20.70 1.88
CA GLY A 130 -1.23 21.67 2.97
C GLY A 130 -1.11 21.07 4.37
N LEU A 131 -0.43 19.92 4.51
CA LEU A 131 -0.13 19.36 5.82
C LEU A 131 0.90 20.22 6.58
N PRO A 132 0.88 20.23 7.92
CA PRO A 132 1.83 21.02 8.72
C PRO A 132 3.28 20.70 8.37
N MET A 133 4.11 21.73 8.16
CA MET A 133 5.50 21.57 7.71
C MET A 133 6.43 20.98 8.78
N ASP A 134 6.02 21.05 10.05
CA ASP A 134 6.68 20.44 11.20
C ASP A 134 6.18 19.01 11.49
N MET A 135 5.19 18.52 10.73
CA MET A 135 4.67 17.15 10.88
C MET A 135 5.79 16.13 10.67
N PRO A 136 5.99 15.17 11.61
CA PRO A 136 6.99 14.13 11.46
C PRO A 136 6.79 13.32 10.19
N LYS A 137 7.89 12.99 9.48
CA LYS A 137 7.85 12.26 8.20
C LYS A 137 7.05 10.96 8.27
N MET A 138 7.19 10.23 9.37
CA MET A 138 6.44 8.99 9.60
C MET A 138 4.93 9.20 9.68
N ASP A 139 4.48 10.33 10.24
CA ASP A 139 3.06 10.64 10.32
C ASP A 139 2.52 11.15 8.98
N VAL A 140 3.35 11.84 8.18
CA VAL A 140 3.03 12.15 6.78
C VAL A 140 2.80 10.88 5.96
N MET A 141 3.65 9.86 6.13
CA MET A 141 3.47 8.56 5.46
C MET A 141 2.17 7.87 5.89
N LYS A 142 1.86 7.85 7.20
CA LYS A 142 0.60 7.28 7.71
C LYS A 142 -0.62 8.01 7.17
N ASP A 143 -0.60 9.34 7.13
CA ASP A 143 -1.69 10.15 6.56
C ASP A 143 -1.89 9.84 5.08
N TRP A 144 -0.79 9.74 4.31
CA TRP A 144 -0.84 9.35 2.91
C TRP A 144 -1.42 7.94 2.73
N ILE A 145 -0.94 6.93 3.47
CA ILE A 145 -1.45 5.54 3.41
C ILE A 145 -2.96 5.51 3.67
N MET A 146 -3.40 6.16 4.75
CA MET A 146 -4.81 6.13 5.16
C MET A 146 -5.76 6.79 4.16
N LYS A 147 -5.27 7.71 3.33
CA LYS A 147 -6.04 8.37 2.28
C LYS A 147 -5.95 7.66 0.93
N ASN A 148 -4.98 6.77 0.73
CA ASN A 148 -4.66 6.17 -0.56
C ASN A 148 -4.52 4.65 -0.45
N LEU A 149 -5.54 4.01 0.15
CA LEU A 149 -5.57 2.58 0.44
C LEU A 149 -5.66 1.69 -0.82
N HIS A 150 -6.21 2.24 -1.90
CA HIS A 150 -6.24 1.61 -3.21
C HIS A 150 -5.07 2.14 -4.02
N LEU A 151 -4.07 1.29 -4.22
CA LEU A 151 -2.95 1.61 -5.09
C LEU A 151 -3.23 1.02 -6.47
N ASN A 152 -3.61 1.88 -7.42
CA ASN A 152 -3.67 1.52 -8.82
C ASN A 152 -2.47 2.15 -9.52
N SER A 153 -1.51 1.32 -9.94
CA SER A 153 -0.43 1.71 -10.83
C SER A 153 -0.82 1.40 -12.26
N ASP A 154 -0.67 2.39 -13.15
CA ASP A 154 -0.64 2.17 -14.58
C ASP A 154 0.73 2.63 -15.10
N ALA A 155 1.49 1.68 -15.65
CA ALA A 155 2.69 1.98 -16.42
C ALA A 155 2.28 2.71 -17.71
N GLN A 156 2.73 3.95 -17.88
CA GLN A 156 2.30 4.83 -18.97
C GLN A 156 3.47 5.66 -19.48
N GLY A 157 4.42 4.95 -20.07
CA GLY A 157 5.53 5.56 -20.78
C GLY A 157 5.08 6.47 -21.92
N ASN A 158 5.93 7.42 -22.26
CA ASN A 158 5.84 8.22 -23.49
C ASN A 158 7.23 8.32 -24.13
N GLU A 159 7.34 8.93 -25.31
CA GLU A 159 8.63 9.04 -26.02
C GLU A 159 9.75 9.67 -25.18
N LYS A 160 9.41 10.59 -24.27
CA LYS A 160 10.37 11.27 -23.39
C LYS A 160 10.68 10.46 -22.12
N TYR A 161 9.70 9.73 -21.60
CA TYR A 161 9.79 8.91 -20.40
C TYR A 161 9.21 7.54 -20.70
N PRO A 162 9.94 6.65 -21.40
CA PRO A 162 9.40 5.38 -21.87
C PRO A 162 9.03 4.42 -20.73
N ASP A 163 9.63 4.61 -19.56
CA ASP A 163 9.38 3.91 -18.30
C ASP A 163 8.45 4.70 -17.36
N GLY A 164 7.86 5.81 -17.81
CA GLY A 164 7.08 6.71 -16.95
C GLY A 164 5.86 6.04 -16.30
N ILE A 165 5.62 6.34 -15.03
CA ILE A 165 4.42 5.92 -14.29
C ILE A 165 3.55 7.13 -13.93
N PHE A 166 2.24 6.94 -14.08
CA PHE A 166 1.19 7.86 -13.65
C PHE A 166 0.17 7.11 -12.78
N CYS A 167 0.35 7.13 -11.46
CA CYS A 167 -0.54 6.46 -10.52
C CYS A 167 -1.54 7.44 -9.93
N VAL A 168 -2.82 7.17 -10.11
CA VAL A 168 -3.90 7.98 -9.55
C VAL A 168 -4.33 7.45 -8.19
N TYR A 169 -4.38 8.35 -7.22
CA TYR A 169 -4.85 8.09 -5.87
C TYR A 169 -5.96 9.08 -5.48
N PRO A 170 -6.77 8.78 -4.43
CA PRO A 170 -7.79 9.71 -3.97
C PRO A 170 -7.26 11.12 -3.64
N SER A 171 -6.03 11.22 -3.11
CA SER A 171 -5.44 12.52 -2.76
C SER A 171 -4.76 13.27 -3.91
N GLY A 172 -4.45 12.61 -5.02
CA GLY A 172 -3.68 13.19 -6.13
C GLY A 172 -3.00 12.12 -6.98
N VAL A 173 -1.89 12.46 -7.61
CA VAL A 173 -1.18 11.59 -8.56
C VAL A 173 0.26 11.40 -8.12
N ALA A 174 0.73 10.15 -8.08
CA ALA A 174 2.18 9.88 -8.05
C ALA A 174 2.73 9.78 -9.46
N LEU A 175 3.86 10.44 -9.66
CA LEU A 175 4.65 10.34 -10.88
C LEU A 175 5.94 9.60 -10.56
N GLY A 176 6.25 8.62 -11.40
CA GLY A 176 7.31 7.67 -11.13
C GLY A 176 7.87 7.06 -12.39
N ARG A 177 8.50 5.90 -12.21
CA ARG A 177 8.92 5.03 -13.31
C ARG A 177 8.84 3.56 -12.94
N GLU A 178 8.67 2.73 -13.96
CA GLU A 178 8.77 1.28 -13.87
C GLU A 178 10.25 0.87 -13.78
N LEU A 179 10.52 -0.11 -12.94
CA LEU A 179 11.84 -0.71 -12.76
C LEU A 179 11.92 -2.01 -13.60
N PRO A 180 13.12 -2.48 -14.00
CA PRO A 180 13.28 -3.61 -14.91
C PRO A 180 12.55 -4.90 -14.53
N ASP A 181 12.34 -5.15 -13.23
CA ASP A 181 11.71 -6.36 -12.70
C ASP A 181 10.18 -6.24 -12.48
N GLY A 182 9.55 -5.22 -13.07
CA GLY A 182 8.11 -4.94 -12.90
C GLY A 182 7.77 -4.32 -11.54
N ASN A 183 8.77 -3.86 -10.79
CA ASN A 183 8.60 -3.02 -9.61
C ASN A 183 8.47 -1.55 -10.04
N SER A 184 8.15 -0.66 -9.10
CA SER A 184 7.92 0.75 -9.43
C SER A 184 8.57 1.70 -8.45
N GLU A 185 9.01 2.86 -8.95
CA GLU A 185 9.55 3.96 -8.14
C GLU A 185 8.70 5.21 -8.30
N MET A 186 8.05 5.64 -7.22
CA MET A 186 7.32 6.90 -7.11
C MET A 186 8.25 8.02 -6.63
N LYS A 187 8.52 8.97 -7.52
CA LYS A 187 9.48 10.07 -7.27
C LYS A 187 8.83 11.33 -6.74
N THR A 188 7.62 11.66 -7.18
CA THR A 188 6.95 12.90 -6.80
C THR A 188 5.44 12.74 -6.75
N PHE A 189 4.78 13.61 -5.99
CA PHE A 189 3.33 13.63 -5.82
C PHE A 189 2.77 14.97 -6.30
N VAL A 190 1.78 14.99 -7.20
CA VAL A 190 1.09 16.23 -7.63
C VAL A 190 -0.39 16.17 -7.28
N THR A 191 -1.02 17.30 -7.01
CA THR A 191 -2.49 17.36 -6.88
C THR A 191 -3.14 17.39 -8.25
N TYR A 192 -4.45 17.13 -8.31
CA TYR A 192 -5.21 17.19 -9.55
C TYR A 192 -5.19 18.59 -10.18
N GLU A 193 -5.15 19.68 -9.39
CA GLU A 193 -5.10 21.05 -9.94
C GLU A 193 -3.78 21.35 -10.66
N MET A 194 -2.74 20.55 -10.42
CA MET A 194 -1.43 20.70 -11.05
C MET A 194 -1.32 19.95 -12.38
N LEU A 195 -2.28 19.09 -12.73
CA LEU A 195 -2.29 18.36 -14.00
C LEU A 195 -2.48 19.32 -15.18
N ARG A 196 -1.88 18.99 -16.33
CA ARG A 196 -1.92 19.81 -17.54
C ARG A 196 -2.14 18.94 -18.78
N GLY A 197 -2.84 19.49 -19.78
CA GLY A 197 -3.07 18.83 -21.06
C GLY A 197 -3.70 17.44 -20.90
N GLU A 198 -3.14 16.45 -21.59
CA GLU A 198 -3.60 15.06 -21.57
C GLU A 198 -3.59 14.42 -20.18
N GLN A 199 -2.82 14.95 -19.22
CA GLN A 199 -2.82 14.43 -17.84
C GLN A 199 -4.15 14.66 -17.13
N ILE A 200 -4.89 15.71 -17.48
CA ILE A 200 -6.18 16.03 -16.86
C ILE A 200 -7.19 14.94 -17.20
N GLU A 201 -7.38 14.68 -18.50
CA GLU A 201 -8.31 13.65 -18.99
C GLU A 201 -7.94 12.27 -18.44
N LYS A 202 -6.64 11.96 -18.38
CA LYS A 202 -6.15 10.70 -17.80
C LYS A 202 -6.48 10.59 -16.30
N GLY A 203 -6.20 11.64 -15.54
CA GLY A 203 -6.52 11.71 -14.11
C GLY A 203 -8.01 11.50 -13.83
N GLU A 204 -8.88 12.13 -14.64
CA GLU A 204 -10.33 11.97 -14.54
C GLU A 204 -10.78 10.54 -14.87
N ASN A 205 -10.27 9.96 -15.95
CA ASN A 205 -10.62 8.62 -16.40
C ASN A 205 -10.22 7.55 -15.38
N GLN A 206 -8.99 7.61 -14.86
CA GLN A 206 -8.50 6.67 -13.85
C GLN A 206 -9.17 6.89 -12.49
N SER A 207 -9.43 8.13 -12.07
CA SER A 207 -10.18 8.40 -10.84
C SER A 207 -11.59 7.82 -10.90
N ARG A 208 -12.25 7.92 -12.07
CA ARG A 208 -13.55 7.28 -12.31
C ARG A 208 -13.44 5.76 -12.28
N ALA A 209 -12.43 5.18 -12.92
CA ALA A 209 -12.21 3.73 -12.91
C ALA A 209 -11.95 3.21 -11.49
N ALA A 210 -11.15 3.89 -10.68
CA ALA A 210 -10.89 3.55 -9.28
C ALA A 210 -12.18 3.55 -8.44
N LYS A 211 -13.04 4.57 -8.60
CA LYS A 211 -14.35 4.61 -7.92
C LYS A 211 -15.26 3.45 -8.32
N VAL A 212 -15.23 3.05 -9.60
CA VAL A 212 -16.00 1.90 -10.10
C VAL A 212 -15.43 0.60 -9.54
N GLN A 213 -14.11 0.43 -9.55
CA GLN A 213 -13.43 -0.73 -8.97
C GLN A 213 -13.68 -0.87 -7.48
N GLU A 214 -13.64 0.21 -6.69
CA GLU A 214 -14.03 0.16 -5.29
C GLU A 214 -15.46 -0.38 -5.15
N ALA A 215 -16.42 0.21 -5.88
CA ALA A 215 -17.82 -0.21 -5.86
C ALA A 215 -18.06 -1.65 -6.35
N GLU A 216 -17.24 -2.17 -7.27
CA GLU A 216 -17.29 -3.54 -7.78
C GLU A 216 -16.57 -4.54 -6.88
N GLY A 217 -15.42 -4.18 -6.31
CA GLY A 217 -14.69 -4.98 -5.32
C GLY A 217 -15.53 -5.23 -4.06
N PHE A 218 -16.30 -4.23 -3.62
CA PHE A 218 -17.30 -4.41 -2.56
C PHE A 218 -18.40 -5.43 -2.95
N ARG A 219 -18.83 -5.47 -4.22
CA ARG A 219 -19.81 -6.44 -4.72
C ARG A 219 -19.22 -7.85 -4.83
N ASN A 220 -18.05 -7.99 -5.45
CA ASN A 220 -17.39 -9.28 -5.68
C ASN A 220 -16.99 -9.95 -4.36
N CYS A 221 -16.49 -9.18 -3.39
CA CYS A 221 -16.20 -9.70 -2.05
C CYS A 221 -17.45 -10.26 -1.37
N LYS A 222 -18.60 -9.59 -1.51
CA LYS A 222 -19.87 -10.07 -0.95
C LYS A 222 -20.28 -11.40 -1.58
N GLU A 223 -20.17 -11.52 -2.90
CA GLU A 223 -20.51 -12.75 -3.63
C GLU A 223 -19.57 -13.92 -3.32
N LEU A 224 -18.25 -13.68 -3.24
CA LEU A 224 -17.26 -14.68 -2.85
C LEU A 224 -17.50 -15.18 -1.43
N VAL A 225 -17.73 -14.26 -0.49
CA VAL A 225 -18.12 -14.57 0.88
C VAL A 225 -19.39 -15.42 0.87
N ASP A 226 -20.44 -15.04 0.14
CA ASP A 226 -21.70 -15.79 0.08
C ASP A 226 -21.54 -17.19 -0.54
N LYS A 227 -20.75 -17.34 -1.60
CA LYS A 227 -20.40 -18.65 -2.18
C LYS A 227 -19.65 -19.53 -1.19
N LEU A 228 -18.64 -19.00 -0.49
CA LEU A 228 -17.85 -19.76 0.47
C LEU A 228 -18.70 -20.29 1.64
N VAL A 229 -19.71 -19.54 2.10
CA VAL A 229 -20.68 -20.05 3.11
C VAL A 229 -21.56 -21.16 2.57
N LYS A 230 -21.99 -21.05 1.31
CA LYS A 230 -22.86 -22.04 0.69
C LYS A 230 -22.16 -23.40 0.55
N TYR A 231 -20.83 -23.41 0.42
CA TYR A 231 -20.04 -24.62 0.24
C TYR A 231 -19.25 -25.09 1.48
N GLY A 232 -19.34 -24.37 2.61
CA GLY A 232 -18.71 -24.79 3.86
C GLY A 232 -17.18 -24.84 3.83
N ILE A 233 -16.54 -24.18 2.85
CA ILE A 233 -15.09 -24.15 2.71
C ILE A 233 -14.55 -22.96 3.52
N HIS A 234 -13.73 -23.27 4.52
CA HIS A 234 -12.97 -22.30 5.30
C HIS A 234 -11.57 -22.16 4.69
N LEU A 235 -11.13 -20.93 4.43
CA LEU A 235 -9.72 -20.59 4.24
C LEU A 235 -9.05 -20.52 5.62
#